data_AF-A0A359I5C5-F1
#
_entry.id   AF-A0A359I5C5-F1
#
_cell.length_a   1.000
_cell.length_b   1.000
_cell.length_c   1.000
_cell.angle_alpha   90.00
_cell.angle_beta   90.00
_cell.angle_gamma   90.00
#
_symmetry.space_group_name_H-M   'P 1'
#
loop_
_entity.id
_entity.type
_entity.pdbx_description
1 polymer ?
#
loop_
_entity_poly.entity_id
_entity_poly.type
_entity_poly.pdbx_seq_one_letter_code
_entity_poly.pdbx_strand_id
1 'polypeptide(L)' 'IDERWEIGKRIVEEEQNGEIRAEYGTNLLKELSAQLTFDLGKGYSQRSLAYYRLLYLYFPDRKILQTRL' A
#
# COMPACT_ATOMS: atom_id res chain seq x y z
N ILE A 1 11.19 -3.40 6.66
CA ILE A 1 11.03 -2.38 5.59
C ILE A 1 10.34 -3.00 4.39
N ASP A 2 10.71 -4.24 4.04
CA ASP A 2 10.15 -4.97 2.89
C ASP A 2 8.63 -5.14 2.92
N GLU A 3 8.04 -5.50 4.07
CA GLU A 3 6.59 -5.75 4.17
C GLU A 3 5.74 -4.53 3.77
N ARG A 4 6.15 -3.33 4.20
CA ARG A 4 5.45 -2.07 3.86
C ARG A 4 5.55 -1.75 2.38
N TRP A 5 6.70 -2.03 1.77
CA TRP A 5 6.93 -1.82 0.35
C TRP A 5 6.11 -2.80 -0.49
N GLU A 6 6.04 -4.06 -0.10
CA GLU A 6 5.25 -5.10 -0.78
C GLU A 6 3.75 -4.80 -0.72
N ILE A 7 3.26 -4.34 0.42
CA ILE A 7 1.87 -3.90 0.56
C ILE A 7 1.60 -2.72 -0.37
N GLY A 8 2.52 -1.75 -0.41
CA GLY A 8 2.43 -0.60 -1.32
C GLY A 8 2.40 -1.00 -2.79
N LYS A 9 3.26 -1.95 -3.19
CA LYS A 9 3.30 -2.53 -4.53
C LYS A 9 1.96 -3.16 -4.90
N ARG A 10 1.44 -4.03 -4.04
CA ARG A 10 0.18 -4.74 -4.28
C ARG A 10 -1.00 -3.78 -4.41
N ILE A 11 -1.06 -2.73 -3.57
CA ILE A 11 -2.09 -1.68 -3.69
C ILE A 11 -2.04 -1.02 -5.07
N VAL A 12 -0.85 -0.65 -5.55
CA VAL A 12 -0.70 0.02 -6.85
C VAL A 12 -1.02 -0.92 -8.01
N GLU A 13 -0.65 -2.20 -7.93
CA GLU A 13 -0.99 -3.20 -8.95
C GLU A 13 -2.50 -3.49 -9.01
N GLU A 14 -3.17 -3.57 -7.86
CA GLU A 14 -4.63 -3.73 -7.79
C GLU A 14 -5.38 -2.47 -8.31
N GLU A 15 -4.89 -1.27 -8.00
CA GLU A 15 -5.42 -0.02 -8.57
C GLU A 15 -5.19 0.12 -10.08
N GLN A 16 -4.08 -0.39 -10.63
CA GLN A 16 -3.80 -0.32 -12.07
C GLN A 16 -4.62 -1.32 -12.90
N ASN A 17 -4.98 -2.46 -12.30
CA ASN A 17 -5.85 -3.47 -12.94
C ASN A 17 -7.34 -3.10 -12.87
N GLY A 18 -7.75 -2.24 -11.94
CA GLY A 18 -9.11 -1.68 -11.88
C GLY A 18 -9.12 -0.22 -12.28
N GLU A 19 -9.50 0.10 -13.53
CA GLU A 19 -9.59 1.45 -14.11
C GLU A 19 -9.73 2.58 -13.05
N ILE A 20 -8.63 3.30 -12.82
CA ILE A 20 -8.44 4.22 -11.69
C ILE A 20 -9.54 5.27 -11.63
N ARG A 21 -10.53 5.05 -10.77
CA ARG A 21 -11.36 6.11 -10.19
C ARG A 21 -10.98 6.26 -8.73
N ALA A 22 -10.86 7.50 -8.25
CA ALA A 22 -10.55 7.82 -6.85
C ALA A 22 -11.49 7.11 -5.84
N GLU A 23 -12.72 6.82 -6.26
CA GLU A 23 -13.70 6.06 -5.49
C GLU A 23 -13.30 4.59 -5.27
N TYR A 24 -12.72 3.94 -6.29
CA TYR A 24 -12.26 2.55 -6.20
C TYR A 24 -11.06 2.41 -5.26
N GLY A 25 -10.05 3.28 -5.40
CA GLY A 25 -8.88 3.29 -4.51
C GLY A 25 -9.24 3.54 -3.04
N THR A 26 -10.28 4.35 -2.78
CA THR A 26 -10.75 4.62 -1.41
C THR A 26 -11.41 3.38 -0.79
N ASN A 27 -12.20 2.63 -1.56
CA ASN A 27 -12.80 1.37 -1.10
C ASN A 27 -11.75 0.28 -0.90
N LEU A 28 -10.78 0.17 -1.81
CA LEU A 28 -9.69 -0.79 -1.71
C LEU A 28 -8.87 -0.63 -0.43
N LEU A 29 -8.46 0.61 -0.11
CA LEU A 29 -7.73 0.89 1.14
C LEU A 29 -8.56 0.58 2.39
N LYS A 30 -9.88 0.77 2.32
CA LYS A 30 -10.79 0.46 3.43
C LYS A 30 -10.89 -1.05 3.66
N GLU A 31 -11.04 -1.84 2.60
CA GLU A 31 -11.10 -3.29 2.67
C GLU A 31 -9.78 -3.89 3.16
N LEU A 32 -8.66 -3.50 2.55
CA LEU A 32 -7.32 -3.93 2.98
C LEU A 32 -7.03 -3.53 4.42
N SER A 33 -7.46 -2.34 4.85
CA SER A 33 -7.27 -1.90 6.23
C SER A 33 -8.01 -2.80 7.21
N ALA A 34 -9.27 -3.15 6.90
CA ALA A 34 -10.06 -4.05 7.74
C ALA A 34 -9.44 -5.45 7.80
N GLN A 35 -9.07 -6.00 6.64
CA GLN A 35 -8.49 -7.33 6.54
C GLN A 35 -7.14 -7.44 7.24
N LEU A 36 -6.19 -6.55 6.94
CA LEU A 36 -4.87 -6.56 7.56
C LEU A 36 -4.92 -6.26 9.06
N THR A 37 -5.86 -5.41 9.49
CA THR A 37 -6.05 -5.18 10.93
C THR A 37 -6.62 -6.41 11.64
N PHE A 38 -7.46 -7.19 10.97
CA PHE A 38 -7.99 -8.45 11.48
C PHE A 38 -6.91 -9.53 11.55
N ASP A 39 -6.12 -9.69 10.48
CA ASP A 39 -5.12 -10.76 10.35
C ASP A 39 -3.84 -10.48 11.14
N LEU A 40 -3.35 -9.24 11.12
CA LEU A 40 -2.03 -8.85 11.65
C LEU A 40 -2.12 -7.93 12.87
N GLY A 41 -3.32 -7.44 13.21
CA GLY A 41 -3.55 -6.56 14.35
C GLY A 41 -3.29 -5.08 14.05
N LYS A 42 -2.97 -4.30 15.10
CA LYS A 42 -2.88 -2.84 15.01
C LYS A 42 -1.71 -2.41 14.10
N GLY A 43 -1.93 -1.40 13.27
CA GLY A 43 -0.88 -0.78 12.44
C GLY A 43 -1.25 -0.58 10.97
N TYR A 44 -2.29 -1.28 10.49
CA TYR A 44 -2.74 -1.28 9.09
C TYR A 44 -3.99 -0.40 8.88
N SER A 45 -3.94 0.82 9.40
CA SER A 45 -5.00 1.82 9.14
C SER A 45 -5.00 2.23 7.66
N GLN A 46 -6.12 2.73 7.15
CA GLN A 46 -6.20 3.32 5.80
C GLN A 46 -5.09 4.36 5.55
N ARG A 47 -4.74 5.15 6.58
CA ARG A 47 -3.64 6.13 6.50
C ARG A 47 -2.28 5.45 6.34
N SER A 48 -2.05 4.35 7.05
CA SER A 48 -0.82 3.57 6.93
C SER A 48 -0.69 2.97 5.53
N LEU A 49 -1.79 2.43 4.99
CA LEU A 49 -1.82 1.85 3.65
C LEU A 49 -1.63 2.91 2.55
N ALA A 50 -2.22 4.09 2.71
CA ALA A 50 -1.96 5.22 1.82
C ALA A 50 -0.47 5.62 1.83
N TYR A 51 0.18 5.58 3.01
CA TYR A 51 1.62 5.83 3.11
C TYR A 51 2.44 4.74 2.41
N TYR A 52 2.08 3.46 2.56
CA TYR A 52 2.75 2.34 1.88
C TYR A 52 2.63 2.43 0.35
N ARG A 53 1.43 2.79 -0.14
CA ARG A 53 1.18 3.09 -1.55
C ARG A 53 2.11 4.19 -2.05
N LEU A 54 2.20 5.31 -1.33
CA LEU A 54 3.10 6.41 -1.68
C LEU A 54 4.57 5.97 -1.63
N LEU A 55 4.96 5.19 -0.62
CA LEU A 55 6.31 4.66 -0.50
C LEU A 55 6.72 3.89 -1.77
N TYR A 56 5.85 3.00 -2.27
CA TYR A 56 6.11 2.26 -3.51
C TYR A 56 6.15 3.18 -4.74
N LEU A 57 5.23 4.16 -4.83
CA LEU A 57 5.21 5.12 -5.95
C LEU A 57 6.49 5.99 -6.02
N TYR A 58 7.00 6.43 -4.87
CA TYR A 58 8.23 7.22 -4.80
C TYR A 58 9.50 6.39 -4.91
N PHE A 59 9.44 5.12 -4.49
CA PHE A 59 10.57 4.20 -4.47
C PHE A 59 10.22 2.87 -5.14
N PRO A 60 9.93 2.85 -6.46
CA PRO A 60 9.56 1.62 -7.16
C PRO A 60 10.75 0.65 -7.33
N ASP A 61 11.98 1.13 -7.14
CA ASP A 61 13.18 0.28 -7.12
C ASP A 61 13.63 0.05 -5.68
N ARG A 62 13.67 -1.23 -5.29
CA ARG A 62 14.12 -1.67 -3.97
C ARG A 62 15.54 -1.24 -3.64
N LYS A 63 16.43 -1.18 -4.64
CA LYS A 63 17.82 -0.76 -4.42
C LYS A 63 17.91 0.70 -3.97
N ILE A 64 16.99 1.54 -4.46
CA ILE A 64 16.92 2.95 -4.07
C ILE A 64 16.40 3.08 -2.62
N LEU A 65 15.45 2.23 -2.22
CA LEU A 65 14.92 2.20 -0.86
C LEU A 65 16.01 1.86 0.17
N GLN A 66 16.86 0.86 -0.13
CA GLN A 66 17.93 0.40 0.76
C GLN A 66 19.11 1.38 0.88
N THR A 67 19.29 2.27 -0.10
CA THR A 67 20.41 3.22 -0.12
C THR A 67 20.11 4.51 0.65
N ARG A 68 18.82 4.78 0.96
CA ARG A 68 18.35 6.03 1.59
C ARG A 68 17.86 5.89 3.04
N LEU A 69 17.81 4.67 3.57
CA LEU A 69 17.41 4.33 4.94
C LEU A 69 18.63 3.89 5.74
#